data_AF-A0A7Y3P5J6-F1
#
_entry.id   AF-A0A7Y3P5J6-F1
#
_cell.length_a   1.000
_cell.length_b   1.000
_cell.length_c   1.000
_cell.angle_alpha   90.00
_cell.angle_beta   90.00
_cell.angle_gamma   90.00
#
_symmetry.space_group_name_H-M   'P 1'
#
loop_
_entity.id
_entity.type
_entity.pdbx_description
1 polymer ?
#
loop_
_entity_poly.entity_id
_entity_poly.type
_entity_poly.pdbx_seq_one_letter_code
_entity_poly.pdbx_strand_id
1 'polypeptide(L)'
;MRALANLVVDLRSDSFDRELAAEARRRLEARGLQVEERERDDALCAWIDVAFGGGWSGEAYRSKNLVLSRDGQRRAFVSLAAQGLRYAWLRNEGARPGTGIFGPIGVAAESRSGGIGADLALLGCTRLRELGYERALIPAVGGPQLERFYERVLGARVVECIDPMRWWEPRARVVAMASGNGSNLQALLDAISRNELPIDLAAVVVNRGDAGAAERARAAGVRHVEKTIWLRASESRASYDARLL
;
A
#
# COMPACT_ATOMS: atom_id res chain seq x y z
N MET A 1 10.43 -1.55 -7.94
CA MET A 1 9.04 -1.68 -7.44
C MET A 1 8.15 -2.04 -8.63
N ARG A 2 7.16 -2.93 -8.49
CA ARG A 2 6.27 -3.28 -9.62
C ARG A 2 5.32 -2.10 -9.90
N ALA A 3 5.05 -1.82 -11.17
CA ALA A 3 3.98 -0.89 -11.54
C ALA A 3 2.66 -1.38 -10.93
N LEU A 4 1.89 -0.44 -10.39
CA LEU A 4 0.58 -0.69 -9.83
C LEU A 4 -0.47 -0.09 -10.77
N ALA A 5 -1.69 -0.58 -10.72
CA ALA A 5 -2.79 -0.03 -11.48
C ALA A 5 -3.99 0.22 -10.57
N ASN A 6 -4.68 1.35 -10.77
CA ASN A 6 -6.05 1.49 -10.29
C ASN A 6 -7.00 0.96 -11.35
N LEU A 7 -7.93 0.13 -10.91
CA LEU A 7 -8.95 -0.45 -11.76
C LEU A 7 -10.33 0.04 -11.32
N VAL A 8 -11.24 0.18 -12.28
CA VAL A 8 -12.60 0.63 -12.02
C VAL A 8 -13.60 -0.36 -12.58
N VAL A 9 -14.62 -0.62 -11.79
CA VAL A 9 -15.79 -1.41 -12.15
C VAL A 9 -17.00 -0.48 -12.23
N ASP A 10 -17.79 -0.59 -13.30
CA ASP A 10 -19.09 0.10 -13.41
C ASP A 10 -20.17 -0.73 -12.70
N LEU A 11 -20.60 -0.27 -11.53
CA LEU A 11 -21.57 -0.97 -10.69
C LEU A 11 -23.00 -0.80 -11.19
N ARG A 12 -23.23 0.07 -12.18
CA ARG A 12 -24.55 0.26 -12.81
C ARG A 12 -24.86 -0.81 -13.85
N SER A 13 -23.86 -1.62 -14.24
CA SER A 13 -24.06 -2.74 -15.16
C SER A 13 -24.95 -3.83 -14.56
N ASP A 14 -25.57 -4.63 -15.42
CA ASP A 14 -26.41 -5.76 -15.00
C ASP A 14 -25.60 -6.89 -14.36
N SER A 15 -24.28 -6.90 -14.53
CA SER A 15 -23.35 -7.88 -13.91
C SER A 15 -23.38 -7.88 -12.38
N PHE A 16 -23.98 -6.86 -11.76
CA PHE A 16 -24.11 -6.71 -10.31
C PHE A 16 -25.57 -6.63 -9.88
N ASP A 17 -26.46 -7.32 -10.58
CA ASP A 17 -27.83 -7.51 -10.12
C ASP A 17 -27.91 -8.43 -8.90
N ARG A 18 -29.10 -8.50 -8.29
CA ARG A 18 -29.34 -9.33 -7.09
C ARG A 18 -29.35 -10.83 -7.39
N GLU A 19 -29.63 -11.23 -8.62
CA GLU A 19 -29.76 -12.64 -8.99
C GLU A 19 -28.39 -13.30 -9.12
N LEU A 20 -27.46 -12.67 -9.85
CA LEU A 20 -26.07 -13.10 -9.96
C LEU A 20 -25.35 -13.13 -8.60
N ALA A 21 -25.65 -12.16 -7.74
CA ALA A 21 -25.14 -12.15 -6.37
C ALA A 21 -25.70 -13.33 -5.56
N ALA A 22 -26.99 -13.64 -5.70
CA ALA A 22 -27.60 -14.80 -5.06
C ALA A 22 -26.99 -16.12 -5.57
N GLU A 23 -26.68 -16.23 -6.86
CA GLU A 23 -25.97 -17.38 -7.42
C GLU A 23 -24.56 -17.53 -6.86
N ALA A 24 -23.78 -16.44 -6.81
CA ALA A 24 -22.44 -16.45 -6.22
C ALA A 24 -22.49 -16.90 -4.75
N ARG A 25 -23.46 -16.39 -3.99
CA ARG A 25 -23.71 -16.81 -2.61
C ARG A 25 -24.04 -18.30 -2.51
N ARG A 26 -24.98 -18.82 -3.33
CA ARG A 26 -25.32 -20.26 -3.36
C ARG A 26 -24.09 -21.13 -3.67
N ARG A 27 -23.23 -20.71 -4.59
CA ARG A 27 -21.98 -21.42 -4.90
C ARG A 27 -21.02 -21.44 -3.71
N LEU A 28 -20.93 -20.37 -2.93
CA LEU A 28 -20.11 -20.33 -1.71
C LEU A 28 -20.69 -21.23 -0.61
N GLU A 29 -22.01 -21.16 -0.40
CA GLU A 29 -22.72 -21.98 0.59
C GLU A 29 -22.64 -23.48 0.26
N ALA A 30 -22.73 -23.86 -1.01
CA ALA A 30 -22.52 -25.24 -1.47
C ALA A 30 -21.10 -25.78 -1.17
N ARG A 31 -20.13 -24.89 -0.89
CA ARG A 31 -18.76 -25.25 -0.46
C ARG A 31 -18.60 -25.22 1.07
N GLY A 32 -19.70 -25.07 1.80
CA GLY A 32 -19.73 -24.97 3.26
C GLY A 32 -19.23 -23.62 3.78
N LEU A 33 -19.21 -22.57 2.96
CA LEU A 33 -18.78 -21.24 3.39
C LEU A 33 -19.99 -20.41 3.82
N GLN A 34 -19.93 -19.90 5.04
CA GLN A 34 -20.86 -18.90 5.56
C GLN A 34 -20.36 -17.51 5.21
N VAL A 35 -21.25 -16.62 4.78
CA VAL A 35 -20.93 -15.23 4.42
C VAL A 35 -21.52 -14.29 5.46
N GLU A 36 -20.68 -13.49 6.11
CA GLU A 36 -21.10 -12.57 7.17
C GLU A 36 -20.60 -11.15 6.89
N GLU A 37 -21.40 -10.13 7.21
CA GLU A 37 -20.95 -8.73 7.20
C GLU A 37 -20.41 -8.38 8.60
N ARG A 38 -19.24 -7.72 8.63
CA ARG A 38 -18.54 -7.31 9.85
C ARG A 38 -18.00 -5.88 9.70
N GLU A 39 -18.04 -5.12 10.79
CA GLU A 39 -17.48 -3.77 10.89
C GLU A 39 -16.75 -3.65 12.22
N ARG A 40 -15.59 -2.96 12.24
CA ARG A 40 -14.78 -2.73 13.46
C ARG A 40 -14.55 -4.02 14.28
N ASP A 41 -14.16 -5.09 13.59
CA ASP A 41 -13.92 -6.42 14.19
C ASP A 41 -12.40 -6.61 14.42
N ASP A 42 -11.98 -6.51 15.68
CA ASP A 42 -10.58 -6.70 16.07
C ASP A 42 -10.09 -8.13 15.83
N ALA A 43 -10.96 -9.14 15.95
CA ALA A 43 -10.60 -10.52 15.69
C ALA A 43 -10.41 -10.79 14.18
N LEU A 44 -11.16 -10.09 13.32
CA LEU A 44 -10.90 -10.07 11.88
C LEU A 44 -9.54 -9.41 11.60
N CYS A 45 -9.25 -8.26 12.22
CA CYS A 45 -8.00 -7.55 12.04
C CYS A 45 -6.79 -8.41 12.43
N ALA A 46 -6.84 -9.06 13.60
CA ALA A 46 -5.81 -9.96 14.06
C ALA A 46 -5.58 -11.14 13.10
N TRP A 47 -6.66 -11.72 12.55
CA TRP A 47 -6.53 -12.76 11.54
C TRP A 47 -5.90 -12.24 10.24
N ILE A 48 -6.25 -11.02 9.81
CA ILE A 48 -5.64 -10.40 8.61
C ILE A 48 -4.14 -10.21 8.81
N ASP A 49 -3.72 -9.72 9.98
CA ASP A 49 -2.30 -9.52 10.30
C ASP A 49 -1.51 -10.83 10.25
N VAL A 50 -2.09 -11.92 10.76
CA VAL A 50 -1.46 -13.26 10.73
C VAL A 50 -1.44 -13.87 9.32
N ALA A 51 -2.55 -13.77 8.58
CA ALA A 51 -2.72 -14.50 7.32
C ALA A 51 -2.14 -13.77 6.10
N PHE A 52 -2.13 -12.43 6.10
CA PHE A 52 -1.72 -11.61 4.97
C PHE A 52 -0.61 -10.60 5.31
N GLY A 53 -0.52 -10.18 6.57
CA GLY A 53 0.42 -9.16 7.02
C GLY A 53 0.19 -7.79 6.38
N GLY A 54 1.21 -6.93 6.48
CA GLY A 54 1.16 -5.57 5.92
C GLY A 54 0.22 -4.64 6.68
N GLY A 55 -0.43 -3.71 5.96
CA GLY A 55 -1.32 -2.69 6.54
C GLY A 55 -2.81 -2.96 6.37
N TRP A 56 -3.19 -4.15 5.87
CA TRP A 56 -4.56 -4.45 5.44
C TRP A 56 -5.59 -4.47 6.57
N SER A 57 -5.18 -4.83 7.80
CA SER A 57 -6.06 -4.80 8.98
C SER A 57 -6.57 -3.38 9.27
N GLY A 58 -5.70 -2.36 9.14
CA GLY A 58 -6.08 -0.97 9.31
C GLY A 58 -7.07 -0.46 8.25
N GLU A 59 -6.98 -0.98 7.01
CA GLU A 59 -7.95 -0.71 5.95
C GLU A 59 -9.29 -1.41 6.22
N ALA A 60 -9.26 -2.68 6.61
CA ALA A 60 -10.44 -3.46 6.97
C ALA A 60 -11.20 -2.89 8.16
N TYR A 61 -10.50 -2.38 9.18
CA TYR A 61 -11.12 -1.75 10.36
C TYR A 61 -11.98 -0.52 10.01
N ARG A 62 -11.64 0.17 8.92
CA ARG A 62 -12.33 1.38 8.43
C ARG A 62 -13.41 1.08 7.39
N SER A 63 -13.73 -0.20 7.21
CA SER A 63 -14.55 -0.70 6.10
C SER A 63 -15.72 -1.54 6.60
N LYS A 64 -16.70 -1.73 5.71
CA LYS A 64 -17.60 -2.88 5.78
C LYS A 64 -16.89 -4.09 5.22
N ASN A 65 -16.95 -5.23 5.89
CA ASN A 65 -16.22 -6.42 5.50
C ASN A 65 -17.19 -7.56 5.23
N LEU A 66 -17.12 -8.17 4.06
CA LEU A 66 -17.70 -9.49 3.83
C LEU A 66 -16.67 -10.53 4.20
N VAL A 67 -17.00 -11.40 5.15
CA VAL A 67 -16.12 -12.44 5.68
C VAL A 67 -16.71 -13.81 5.35
N LEU A 68 -15.88 -14.68 4.78
CA LEU A 68 -16.21 -16.07 4.52
C LEU A 68 -15.60 -16.95 5.60
N SER A 69 -16.43 -17.77 6.24
CA SER A 69 -16.01 -18.68 7.31
C SER A 69 -16.46 -20.11 7.03
N ARG A 70 -15.66 -21.10 7.45
CA ARG A 70 -16.01 -22.53 7.41
C ARG A 70 -15.44 -23.21 8.65
N ASP A 71 -16.28 -23.97 9.36
CA ASP A 71 -15.95 -24.66 10.61
C ASP A 71 -15.40 -23.71 11.69
N GLY A 72 -16.00 -22.52 11.81
CA GLY A 72 -15.56 -21.47 12.74
C GLY A 72 -14.26 -20.78 12.37
N GLN A 73 -13.63 -21.14 11.25
CA GLN A 73 -12.37 -20.56 10.77
C GLN A 73 -12.63 -19.60 9.60
N ARG A 74 -12.02 -18.41 9.65
CA ARG A 74 -12.06 -17.43 8.56
C ARG A 74 -11.24 -17.94 7.37
N ARG A 75 -11.82 -17.89 6.17
CA ARG A 75 -11.23 -18.42 4.93
C ARG A 75 -10.97 -17.34 3.89
N ALA A 76 -11.78 -16.30 3.85
CA ALA A 76 -11.58 -15.17 2.96
C ALA A 76 -12.29 -13.92 3.48
N PHE A 77 -11.91 -12.77 2.97
CA PHE A 77 -12.59 -11.51 3.23
C PHE A 77 -12.46 -10.54 2.06
N VAL A 78 -13.37 -9.57 1.98
CA VAL A 78 -13.21 -8.36 1.19
C VAL A 78 -13.70 -7.16 1.98
N SER A 79 -12.91 -6.10 1.98
CA SER A 79 -13.24 -4.81 2.60
C SER A 79 -13.84 -3.86 1.57
N LEU A 80 -14.85 -3.11 1.97
CA LEU A 80 -15.68 -2.28 1.11
C LEU A 80 -15.91 -0.90 1.74
N ALA A 81 -15.95 0.13 0.90
CA ALA A 81 -16.33 1.50 1.27
C ALA A 81 -15.47 2.11 2.39
N ALA A 82 -14.17 1.78 2.40
CA ALA A 82 -13.22 2.26 3.39
C ALA A 82 -13.26 3.79 3.56
N GLN A 83 -13.34 4.25 4.81
CA GLN A 83 -13.43 5.67 5.14
C GLN A 83 -12.11 6.25 5.67
N GLY A 84 -11.79 7.48 5.26
CA GLY A 84 -10.67 8.25 5.80
C GLY A 84 -9.28 7.80 5.37
N LEU A 85 -9.17 6.96 4.33
CA LEU A 85 -7.88 6.59 3.73
C LEU A 85 -7.27 7.80 3.00
N ARG A 86 -5.96 8.00 3.13
CA ARG A 86 -5.23 9.14 2.54
C ARG A 86 -4.06 8.72 1.64
N TYR A 87 -4.12 7.50 1.10
CA TYR A 87 -3.07 6.99 0.25
C TYR A 87 -2.92 7.81 -1.05
N ALA A 88 -1.69 7.97 -1.54
CA ALA A 88 -1.42 8.74 -2.75
C ALA A 88 -2.17 8.20 -3.97
N TRP A 89 -2.30 6.88 -4.08
CA TRP A 89 -3.01 6.19 -5.16
C TRP A 89 -4.54 6.32 -5.10
N LEU A 90 -5.11 6.96 -4.07
CA LEU A 90 -6.55 7.24 -4.00
C LEU A 90 -6.91 8.68 -4.40
N ARG A 91 -5.91 9.57 -4.56
CA ARG A 91 -6.13 11.01 -4.74
C ARG A 91 -6.93 11.36 -6.00
N ASN A 92 -6.82 10.56 -7.04
CA ASN A 92 -7.49 10.79 -8.32
C ASN A 92 -8.83 10.05 -8.37
N GLU A 93 -8.82 8.78 -8.77
CA GLU A 93 -10.06 8.02 -8.98
C GLU A 93 -10.85 7.78 -7.68
N GLY A 94 -10.17 7.68 -6.55
CA GLY A 94 -10.80 7.47 -5.24
C GLY A 94 -11.54 8.69 -4.71
N ALA A 95 -11.21 9.88 -5.21
CA ALA A 95 -11.89 11.13 -4.84
C ALA A 95 -13.10 11.44 -5.74
N ARG A 96 -13.34 10.66 -6.80
CA ARG A 96 -14.46 10.91 -7.71
C ARG A 96 -15.80 10.60 -7.02
N PRO A 97 -16.86 11.41 -7.27
CA PRO A 97 -18.20 11.15 -6.74
C PRO A 97 -18.70 9.76 -7.12
N GLY A 98 -19.47 9.14 -6.21
CA GLY A 98 -20.06 7.81 -6.43
C GLY A 98 -19.07 6.64 -6.42
N THR A 99 -17.79 6.88 -6.09
CA THR A 99 -16.76 5.83 -6.01
C THR A 99 -16.71 5.17 -4.64
N GLY A 100 -16.95 3.86 -4.60
CA GLY A 100 -16.71 3.00 -3.45
C GLY A 100 -15.32 2.36 -3.53
N ILE A 101 -14.56 2.37 -2.45
CA ILE A 101 -13.29 1.63 -2.39
C ILE A 101 -13.59 0.13 -2.24
N PHE A 102 -13.03 -0.68 -3.12
CA PHE A 102 -13.06 -2.13 -3.07
C PHE A 102 -11.67 -2.64 -2.73
N GLY A 103 -11.56 -3.34 -1.60
CA GLY A 103 -10.33 -3.94 -1.13
C GLY A 103 -9.90 -3.44 0.25
N PRO A 104 -8.96 -4.14 0.90
CA PRO A 104 -8.28 -5.33 0.37
C PRO A 104 -9.21 -6.56 0.27
N ILE A 105 -8.83 -7.50 -0.60
CA ILE A 105 -9.49 -8.82 -0.72
C ILE A 105 -8.44 -9.90 -0.53
N GLY A 106 -8.77 -10.89 0.30
CA GLY A 106 -7.83 -11.96 0.65
C GLY A 106 -8.53 -13.31 0.77
N VAL A 107 -7.89 -14.35 0.25
CA VAL A 107 -8.26 -15.75 0.45
C VAL A 107 -7.08 -16.46 1.12
N ALA A 108 -7.36 -17.10 2.26
CA ALA A 108 -6.38 -17.87 3.04
C ALA A 108 -5.71 -18.92 2.14
N ALA A 109 -4.43 -19.19 2.36
CA ALA A 109 -3.61 -20.00 1.45
C ALA A 109 -4.21 -21.39 1.19
N GLU A 110 -4.74 -22.02 2.24
CA GLU A 110 -5.41 -23.32 2.22
C GLU A 110 -6.78 -23.32 1.49
N SER A 111 -7.30 -22.14 1.13
CA SER A 111 -8.60 -21.95 0.49
C SER A 111 -8.53 -21.29 -0.88
N ARG A 112 -7.34 -21.13 -1.48
CA ARG A 112 -7.16 -20.40 -2.76
C ARG A 112 -7.72 -21.11 -4.01
N SER A 113 -8.16 -22.36 -3.91
CA SER A 113 -8.75 -23.10 -5.03
C SER A 113 -10.28 -22.95 -5.08
N GLY A 114 -10.87 -23.20 -6.25
CA GLY A 114 -12.32 -23.41 -6.38
C GLY A 114 -13.19 -22.17 -6.62
N GLY A 115 -12.60 -21.01 -6.96
CA GLY A 115 -13.35 -19.83 -7.41
C GLY A 115 -13.87 -18.92 -6.29
N ILE A 116 -13.51 -19.18 -5.03
CA ILE A 116 -13.93 -18.38 -3.86
C ILE A 116 -13.64 -16.89 -4.05
N GLY A 117 -12.45 -16.54 -4.52
CA GLY A 117 -12.08 -15.14 -4.76
C GLY A 117 -12.95 -14.44 -5.81
N ALA A 118 -13.40 -15.17 -6.83
CA ALA A 118 -14.25 -14.61 -7.88
C ALA A 118 -15.68 -14.37 -7.37
N ASP A 119 -16.27 -15.38 -6.70
CA ASP A 119 -17.60 -15.26 -6.09
C ASP A 119 -17.61 -14.16 -5.01
N LEU A 120 -16.56 -14.06 -4.20
CA LEU A 120 -16.42 -13.01 -3.19
C LEU A 120 -16.26 -11.62 -3.80
N ALA A 121 -15.52 -11.51 -4.91
CA ALA A 121 -15.35 -10.22 -5.59
C ALA A 121 -16.66 -9.71 -6.20
N LEU A 122 -17.45 -10.62 -6.81
CA LEU A 122 -18.79 -10.31 -7.29
C LEU A 122 -19.69 -9.83 -6.14
N LEU A 123 -19.76 -10.59 -5.05
CA LEU A 123 -20.55 -10.19 -3.87
C LEU A 123 -20.12 -8.82 -3.31
N GLY A 124 -18.82 -8.54 -3.28
CA GLY A 124 -18.32 -7.24 -2.82
C GLY A 124 -18.75 -6.07 -3.71
N CYS A 125 -18.71 -6.23 -5.04
CA CYS A 125 -19.17 -5.21 -5.97
C CYS A 125 -20.70 -5.02 -5.90
N THR A 126 -21.48 -6.10 -5.84
CA THR A 126 -22.93 -6.02 -5.60
C THR A 126 -23.21 -5.28 -4.31
N ARG A 127 -22.47 -5.57 -3.24
CA ARG A 127 -22.66 -4.91 -1.96
C ARG A 127 -22.34 -3.41 -2.01
N LEU A 128 -21.29 -3.00 -2.74
CA LEU A 128 -21.02 -1.57 -2.98
C LEU A 128 -22.18 -0.90 -3.74
N ARG A 129 -22.75 -1.57 -4.74
CA ARG A 129 -23.94 -1.06 -5.46
C ARG A 129 -25.12 -0.85 -4.52
N GLU A 130 -25.40 -1.83 -3.64
CA GLU A 130 -26.47 -1.72 -2.63
C GLU A 130 -26.24 -0.60 -1.61
N LEU A 131 -24.98 -0.26 -1.34
CA LEU A 131 -24.60 0.88 -0.50
C LEU A 131 -24.72 2.22 -1.24
N GLY A 132 -25.13 2.22 -2.52
CA GLY A 132 -25.39 3.42 -3.32
C GLY A 132 -24.20 3.91 -4.13
N TYR A 133 -23.12 3.12 -4.24
CA TYR A 133 -21.99 3.49 -5.10
C TYR A 133 -22.29 3.16 -6.57
N GLU A 134 -21.93 4.06 -7.47
CA GLU A 134 -22.09 3.88 -8.92
C GLU A 134 -20.92 3.13 -9.55
N ARG A 135 -19.77 3.13 -8.87
CA ARG A 135 -18.54 2.52 -9.34
C ARG A 135 -17.69 2.02 -8.18
N ALA A 136 -16.95 0.94 -8.41
CA ALA A 136 -15.94 0.46 -7.47
C ALA A 136 -14.55 0.81 -7.99
N LEU A 137 -13.71 1.36 -7.11
CA LEU A 137 -12.27 1.49 -7.34
C LEU A 137 -11.57 0.31 -6.66
N ILE A 138 -10.81 -0.46 -7.43
CA ILE A 138 -9.88 -1.47 -6.94
C ILE A 138 -8.48 -0.85 -7.01
N PRO A 139 -7.98 -0.30 -5.89
CA PRO A 139 -6.76 0.48 -5.92
C PRO A 139 -5.50 -0.40 -5.91
N ALA A 140 -4.41 0.15 -6.44
CA ALA A 140 -3.06 -0.39 -6.26
C ALA A 140 -2.88 -1.89 -6.61
N VAL A 141 -3.50 -2.33 -7.71
CA VAL A 141 -3.43 -3.72 -8.20
C VAL A 141 -2.02 -4.03 -8.74
N GLY A 142 -1.42 -5.11 -8.24
CA GLY A 142 -0.04 -5.50 -8.52
C GLY A 142 0.13 -6.39 -9.76
N GLY A 143 0.01 -5.81 -10.94
CA GLY A 143 0.48 -6.39 -12.21
C GLY A 143 -0.55 -7.21 -13.01
N PRO A 144 -0.16 -7.61 -14.25
CA PRO A 144 -1.13 -7.95 -15.31
C PRO A 144 -2.00 -9.18 -15.03
N GLN A 145 -1.51 -10.14 -14.24
CA GLN A 145 -2.28 -11.33 -13.91
C GLN A 145 -3.51 -11.00 -13.07
N LEU A 146 -3.36 -10.10 -12.08
CA LEU A 146 -4.45 -9.71 -11.20
C LEU A 146 -5.38 -8.71 -11.88
N GLU A 147 -4.84 -7.84 -12.75
CA GLU A 147 -5.64 -6.98 -13.64
C GLU A 147 -6.59 -7.81 -14.51
N ARG A 148 -6.07 -8.84 -15.22
CA ARG A 148 -6.88 -9.76 -16.03
C ARG A 148 -7.88 -10.57 -15.23
N PHE A 149 -7.58 -10.86 -13.96
CA PHE A 149 -8.55 -11.51 -13.07
C PHE A 149 -9.75 -10.60 -12.83
N TYR A 150 -9.52 -9.34 -12.45
CA TYR A 150 -10.61 -8.39 -12.21
C TYR A 150 -11.35 -7.99 -13.49
N GLU A 151 -10.65 -7.87 -14.61
CA GLU A 151 -11.28 -7.66 -15.92
C GLU A 151 -12.26 -8.80 -16.24
N ARG A 152 -11.82 -10.06 -16.11
CA ARG A 152 -12.66 -11.22 -16.41
C ARG A 152 -13.83 -11.39 -15.45
N VAL A 153 -13.60 -11.18 -14.15
CA VAL A 153 -14.60 -11.45 -13.11
C VAL A 153 -15.59 -10.30 -12.96
N LEU A 154 -15.13 -9.06 -13.08
CA LEU A 154 -15.91 -7.86 -12.75
C LEU A 154 -16.08 -6.90 -13.92
N GLY A 155 -15.50 -7.17 -15.09
CA GLY A 155 -15.42 -6.16 -16.16
C GLY A 155 -14.57 -4.95 -15.77
N ALA A 156 -13.62 -5.12 -14.84
CA ALA A 156 -12.80 -4.02 -14.37
C ALA A 156 -11.85 -3.51 -15.47
N ARG A 157 -11.73 -2.19 -15.60
CA ARG A 157 -10.82 -1.53 -16.55
C ARG A 157 -9.70 -0.81 -15.81
N VAL A 158 -8.48 -0.87 -16.34
CA VAL A 158 -7.37 -0.03 -15.88
C VAL A 158 -7.70 1.42 -16.21
N VAL A 159 -7.58 2.31 -15.22
CA VAL A 159 -7.88 3.74 -15.37
C VAL A 159 -6.71 4.64 -15.04
N GLU A 160 -5.75 4.15 -14.26
CA GLU A 160 -4.56 4.88 -13.88
C GLU A 160 -3.42 3.90 -13.64
N CYS A 161 -2.29 4.12 -14.32
CA CYS A 161 -1.05 3.42 -14.04
C CYS A 161 -0.28 4.21 -12.99
N ILE A 162 0.03 3.55 -11.88
CA ILE A 162 0.76 4.12 -10.75
C ILE A 162 2.18 3.59 -10.81
N ASP A 163 3.12 4.52 -10.99
CA ASP A 163 4.51 4.28 -10.69
C ASP A 163 4.84 4.95 -9.34
N PRO A 164 4.97 4.18 -8.25
CA PRO A 164 5.31 4.75 -6.95
C PRO A 164 6.63 5.53 -6.94
N MET A 165 7.54 5.25 -7.87
CA MET A 165 8.81 5.97 -7.99
C MET A 165 8.57 7.43 -8.38
N ARG A 166 7.51 7.73 -9.13
CA ARG A 166 7.15 9.09 -9.53
C ARG A 166 6.64 9.96 -8.38
N TRP A 167 6.27 9.37 -7.24
CA TRP A 167 5.97 10.17 -6.04
C TRP A 167 7.19 10.90 -5.49
N TRP A 168 8.38 10.46 -5.90
CA TRP A 168 9.65 11.08 -5.57
C TRP A 168 10.15 11.95 -6.74
N GLU A 169 9.27 12.43 -7.62
CA GLU A 169 9.61 13.38 -8.69
C GLU A 169 9.01 14.77 -8.39
N PRO A 170 9.82 15.85 -8.35
CA PRO A 170 11.28 15.84 -8.41
C PRO A 170 11.90 15.16 -7.17
N ARG A 171 13.09 14.56 -7.34
CA ARG A 171 13.80 13.85 -6.26
C ARG A 171 13.91 14.74 -5.03
N ALA A 172 13.48 14.20 -3.88
CA ALA A 172 13.64 14.90 -2.62
C ALA A 172 15.14 15.18 -2.39
N ARG A 173 15.46 16.45 -2.15
CA ARG A 173 16.84 16.85 -1.78
C ARG A 173 17.07 16.50 -0.33
N VAL A 174 18.02 15.62 -0.08
CA VAL A 174 18.32 15.09 1.25
C VAL A 174 19.72 15.53 1.67
N VAL A 175 19.85 15.90 2.95
CA VAL A 175 21.13 16.08 3.63
C VAL A 175 21.28 14.96 4.65
N ALA A 176 22.36 14.18 4.57
CA ALA A 176 22.64 13.16 5.57
C ALA A 176 23.61 13.68 6.62
N MET A 177 23.26 13.53 7.90
CA MET A 177 24.14 13.87 9.02
C MET A 177 24.76 12.60 9.59
N ALA A 178 26.07 12.59 9.78
CA ALA A 178 26.79 11.43 10.30
C ALA A 178 27.77 11.80 11.43
N SER A 179 27.88 10.91 12.40
CA SER A 179 28.74 11.08 13.59
C SER A 179 29.63 9.86 13.87
N GLY A 180 29.81 8.97 12.88
CA GLY A 180 30.59 7.74 13.02
C GLY A 180 31.06 7.20 11.68
N ASN A 181 31.41 5.91 11.62
CA ASN A 181 32.02 5.29 10.42
C ASN A 181 31.12 5.29 9.16
N GLY A 182 29.83 5.59 9.30
CA GLY A 182 28.93 5.81 8.16
C GLY A 182 28.33 4.55 7.54
N SER A 183 28.10 3.48 8.30
CA SER A 183 27.42 2.28 7.77
C SER A 183 26.01 2.57 7.24
N ASN A 184 25.21 3.39 7.96
CA ASN A 184 23.90 3.81 7.48
C ASN A 184 24.00 4.70 6.22
N LEU A 185 25.03 5.56 6.18
CA LEU A 185 25.31 6.36 4.99
C LEU A 185 25.69 5.45 3.81
N GLN A 186 26.51 4.43 4.03
CA GLN A 186 26.85 3.44 3.00
C GLN A 186 25.60 2.73 2.48
N ALA A 187 24.72 2.26 3.37
CA ALA A 187 23.47 1.63 2.96
C ALA A 187 22.60 2.58 2.10
N LEU A 188 22.55 3.86 2.45
CA LEU A 188 21.85 4.89 1.67
C LEU A 188 22.51 5.12 0.31
N LEU A 189 23.83 5.25 0.25
CA LEU A 189 24.60 5.41 -0.99
C LEU A 189 24.42 4.20 -1.92
N ASP A 190 24.47 2.99 -1.36
CA ASP A 190 24.27 1.75 -2.12
C ASP A 190 22.84 1.64 -2.65
N ALA A 191 21.83 2.08 -1.89
CA ALA A 191 20.44 2.10 -2.35
C ALA A 191 20.21 3.16 -3.45
N ILE A 192 20.86 4.33 -3.35
CA ILE A 192 20.83 5.36 -4.40
C ILE A 192 21.49 4.81 -5.69
N SER A 193 22.65 4.17 -5.59
CA SER A 193 23.38 3.66 -6.75
C SER A 193 22.64 2.53 -7.46
N ARG A 194 21.86 1.73 -6.72
CA ARG A 194 20.94 0.73 -7.28
C ARG A 194 19.60 1.31 -7.76
N ASN A 195 19.39 2.63 -7.65
CA ASN A 195 18.13 3.31 -7.98
C ASN A 195 16.91 2.76 -7.20
N GLU A 196 17.15 2.21 -6.02
CA GLU A 196 16.12 1.72 -5.09
C GLU A 196 15.61 2.83 -4.17
N LEU A 197 16.40 3.90 -4.01
CA LEU A 197 16.06 5.07 -3.22
C LEU A 197 16.14 6.34 -4.11
N PRO A 198 15.00 6.84 -4.63
CA PRO A 198 14.96 7.95 -5.60
C PRO A 198 15.09 9.32 -4.93
N ILE A 199 16.20 9.55 -4.23
CA ILE A 199 16.52 10.83 -3.59
C ILE A 199 17.75 11.46 -4.25
N ASP A 200 17.88 12.77 -4.08
CA ASP A 200 19.08 13.53 -4.41
C ASP A 200 19.84 13.81 -3.11
N LEU A 201 20.89 13.04 -2.83
CA LEU A 201 21.77 13.30 -1.68
C LEU A 201 22.62 14.54 -1.98
N ALA A 202 22.09 15.69 -1.59
CA ALA A 202 22.65 17.00 -1.90
C ALA A 202 23.91 17.28 -1.06
N ALA A 203 23.92 16.85 0.20
CA ALA A 203 25.06 17.03 1.08
C ALA A 203 25.19 15.93 2.15
N VAL A 204 26.41 15.76 2.65
CA VAL A 204 26.71 14.99 3.86
C VAL A 204 27.42 15.90 4.85
N VAL A 205 26.90 16.00 6.08
CA VAL A 205 27.50 16.77 7.17
C VAL A 205 28.04 15.81 8.22
N VAL A 206 29.33 15.93 8.54
CA VAL A 206 30.00 15.08 9.51
C VAL A 206 30.54 15.91 10.66
N ASN A 207 30.16 15.54 11.89
CA ASN A 207 30.49 16.34 13.07
C ASN A 207 31.70 15.85 13.88
N ARG A 208 32.41 14.83 13.39
CA ARG A 208 33.60 14.25 14.04
C ARG A 208 34.76 14.09 13.06
N GLY A 209 35.99 14.29 13.56
CA GLY A 209 37.22 14.20 12.77
C GLY A 209 37.56 12.79 12.30
N ASP A 210 37.22 11.78 13.08
CA ASP A 210 37.53 10.35 12.87
C ASP A 210 36.42 9.58 12.12
N ALA A 211 35.35 10.26 11.74
CA ALA A 211 34.19 9.63 11.11
C ALA A 211 34.44 9.32 9.62
N GLY A 212 34.61 8.03 9.31
CA GLY A 212 34.74 7.49 7.93
C GLY A 212 33.60 7.80 6.96
N ALA A 213 32.49 8.39 7.45
CA ALA A 213 31.36 8.80 6.64
C ALA A 213 31.72 9.85 5.59
N ALA A 214 32.63 10.78 5.90
CA ALA A 214 33.03 11.82 4.96
C ALA A 214 33.78 11.22 3.76
N GLU A 215 34.67 10.26 4.03
CA GLU A 215 35.46 9.55 3.03
C GLU A 215 34.53 8.70 2.13
N ARG A 216 33.54 8.00 2.71
CA ARG A 216 32.52 7.27 1.96
C ARG A 216 31.70 8.17 1.04
N ALA A 217 31.23 9.33 1.55
CA ALA A 217 30.47 10.29 0.77
C ALA A 217 31.26 10.81 -0.43
N ARG A 218 32.53 11.16 -0.21
CA ARG A 218 33.42 11.62 -1.29
C ARG A 218 33.66 10.53 -2.33
N ALA A 219 33.91 9.29 -1.89
CA ALA A 219 34.13 8.15 -2.78
C ALA A 219 32.89 7.85 -3.66
N ALA A 220 31.69 8.08 -3.14
CA ALA A 220 30.44 7.92 -3.87
C ALA A 220 30.04 9.16 -4.72
N GLY A 221 30.87 10.21 -4.77
CA GLY A 221 30.65 11.38 -5.61
C GLY A 221 29.58 12.36 -5.10
N VAL A 222 29.33 12.40 -3.79
CA VAL A 222 28.39 13.39 -3.20
C VAL A 222 28.91 14.81 -3.44
N ARG A 223 28.03 15.69 -3.96
CA ARG A 223 28.38 17.06 -4.37
C ARG A 223 28.97 17.91 -3.24
N HIS A 224 28.41 17.81 -2.04
CA HIS A 224 28.85 18.59 -0.89
C HIS A 224 29.11 17.67 0.30
N VAL A 225 30.35 17.65 0.80
CA VAL A 225 30.72 16.90 2.00
C VAL A 225 31.35 17.86 2.98
N GLU A 226 30.55 18.28 3.96
CA GLU A 226 30.94 19.20 5.01
C GLU A 226 31.45 18.42 6.23
N LYS A 227 32.63 18.78 6.73
CA LYS A 227 33.25 18.14 7.89
C LYS A 227 33.54 19.19 8.96
N THR A 228 32.48 19.67 9.59
CA THR A 228 32.57 20.63 10.69
C THR A 228 32.61 19.91 12.03
N ILE A 229 33.78 19.83 12.66
CA ILE A 229 33.94 19.17 13.97
C ILE A 229 33.21 19.97 15.06
N TRP A 230 32.39 19.28 15.86
CA TRP A 230 31.76 19.87 17.04
C TRP A 230 32.58 19.60 18.31
N LEU A 231 33.16 20.65 18.88
CA LEU A 231 33.94 20.57 20.12
C LEU A 231 33.04 20.69 21.35
N ARG A 232 32.26 19.66 21.65
CA ARG A 232 31.23 19.65 22.72
C ARG A 232 31.71 20.15 24.09
N ALA A 233 32.99 20.01 24.40
CA ALA A 233 33.57 20.44 25.67
C ALA A 233 33.70 21.96 25.80
N SER A 234 33.83 22.68 24.68
CA SER A 234 34.11 24.12 24.64
C SER A 234 33.13 24.91 23.75
N GLU A 235 32.22 24.23 23.05
CA GLU A 235 31.32 24.82 22.08
C GLU A 235 29.87 24.39 22.33
N SER A 236 28.98 25.38 22.48
CA SER A 236 27.54 25.16 22.59
C SER A 236 26.95 24.60 21.29
N ARG A 237 25.81 23.89 21.38
CA ARG A 237 25.07 23.41 20.20
C ARG A 237 24.72 24.56 19.24
N ALA A 238 24.22 25.67 19.77
CA ALA A 238 23.84 26.84 18.97
C ALA A 238 25.04 27.47 18.23
N SER A 239 26.19 27.57 18.88
CA SER A 239 27.43 28.06 18.24
C SER A 239 27.89 27.13 17.12
N TYR A 240 27.78 25.81 17.30
CA TYR A 240 28.10 24.85 16.26
C TYR A 240 27.11 24.92 15.09
N ASP A 241 25.80 25.01 15.35
CA ASP A 241 24.77 25.18 14.31
C ASP A 241 25.01 26.43 13.44
N ALA A 242 25.41 27.55 14.06
CA ALA A 242 25.70 28.79 13.34
C ALA A 242 26.88 28.68 12.36
N ARG A 243 27.73 27.65 12.47
CA ARG A 243 28.85 27.37 11.55
C ARG A 243 28.50 26.38 10.43
N LEU A 244 27.30 25.82 10.40
CA LEU A 244 26.88 24.77 9.44
C LEU A 244 26.21 25.31 8.16
N LEU A 245 26.30 26.62 7.90
CA LEU A 245 25.74 27.33 6.74
C LEU A 245 26.79 28.27 6.14
#